data_AF-A0A0F8ZV33-F1
#
_entry.id   AF-A0A0F8ZV33-F1
#
_cell.length_a   1.000
_cell.length_b   1.000
_cell.length_c   1.000
_cell.angle_alpha   90.00
_cell.angle_beta   90.00
_cell.angle_gamma   90.00
#
_symmetry.space_group_name_H-M   'P 1'
#
loop_
_entity.id
_entity.type
_entity.pdbx_description
1 polymer ?
#
loop_
_entity_poly.entity_id
_entity_poly.type
_entity_poly.pdbx_seq_one_letter_code
_entity_poly.pdbx_strand_id
1 'polypeptide(L)'
;VLRVLQKVAKECQQHEMSFSLCGELGGDPEGAILLIAMGYRRLSMNYSSLSKVKWVLRRLKASDMEALLAECLAQSTAKQVLRLTRNFMIEHQLGELFYTPNQAS
;
A
#
# COMPACT_ATOMS: atom_id res chain seq x y z
N VAL A 1 12.44 6.25 2.86
CA VAL A 1 11.57 6.31 1.66
C VAL A 1 10.13 6.67 2.00
N LEU A 2 9.42 5.92 2.85
CA LEU A 2 7.99 6.17 3.15
C LEU A 2 7.66 7.63 3.54
N ARG A 3 8.43 8.22 4.47
CA ARG A 3 8.28 9.63 4.87
C ARG A 3 8.53 10.63 3.74
N VAL A 4 9.41 10.30 2.79
CA VAL A 4 9.68 11.14 1.61
C VAL A 4 8.48 11.08 0.65
N LEU A 5 7.95 9.88 0.37
CA LEU A 5 6.74 9.72 -0.45
C LEU A 5 5.55 10.45 0.17
N GLN A 6 5.36 10.37 1.49
CA GLN A 6 4.33 11.12 2.19
C GLN A 6 4.49 12.64 2.03
N LYS A 7 5.72 13.15 2.11
CA LYS A 7 6.02 14.56 1.93
C LYS A 7 5.68 15.01 0.50
N VAL A 8 6.13 14.26 -0.50
CA VAL A 8 5.81 14.51 -1.92
C VAL A 8 4.31 14.51 -2.16
N ALA A 9 3.59 13.52 -1.61
CA ALA A 9 2.15 13.44 -1.76
C ALA A 9 1.43 14.67 -1.18
N LYS A 10 1.85 15.12 0.01
CA LYS A 10 1.32 16.34 0.64
C LYS A 10 1.59 17.59 -0.19
N GLU A 11 2.81 17.76 -0.67
CA GLU A 11 3.19 18.90 -1.51
C GLU A 11 2.39 18.92 -2.82
N CYS A 12 2.30 17.78 -3.52
CA CYS A 12 1.50 17.70 -4.74
C CYS A 12 0.02 17.99 -4.49
N GLN A 13 -0.56 17.49 -3.40
CA GLN A 13 -1.95 17.76 -3.06
C GLN A 13 -2.19 19.24 -2.74
N GLN A 14 -1.26 19.91 -2.03
CA GLN A 14 -1.32 21.34 -1.74
C GLN A 14 -1.29 22.20 -3.01
N HIS A 15 -0.65 21.71 -4.07
CA HIS A 15 -0.56 22.39 -5.36
C HIS A 15 -1.53 21.86 -6.42
N GLU A 16 -2.50 21.01 -6.03
CA GLU A 16 -3.48 20.37 -6.94
C GLU A 16 -2.81 19.62 -8.11
N MET A 17 -1.57 19.18 -7.91
CA MET A 17 -0.80 18.48 -8.92
C MET A 17 -1.13 17.00 -8.89
N SER A 18 -1.46 16.45 -10.06
CA SER A 18 -1.64 15.00 -10.22
C SER A 18 -0.28 14.30 -10.28
N PHE A 19 -0.10 13.22 -9.52
CA PHE A 19 1.14 12.44 -9.48
C PHE A 19 0.88 10.94 -9.61
N SER A 20 1.89 10.21 -10.07
CA SER A 20 1.84 8.77 -10.28
C SER A 20 3.12 8.12 -9.80
N LEU A 21 3.03 6.87 -9.35
CA LEU A 21 4.21 6.07 -9.04
C LEU A 21 4.30 4.87 -9.98
N CYS A 22 5.48 4.71 -10.59
CA CYS A 22 5.92 3.46 -11.21
C CYS A 22 6.99 2.82 -10.33
N GLY A 23 6.93 1.50 -10.18
CA GLY A 23 7.89 0.74 -9.38
C GLY A 23 7.25 -0.39 -8.62
N GLU A 24 8.08 -1.31 -8.14
CA GLU A 24 7.66 -2.55 -7.48
C GLU A 24 6.74 -2.30 -6.27
N LEU A 25 6.97 -1.21 -5.53
CA LEU A 25 6.16 -0.82 -4.38
C LEU A 25 4.68 -0.59 -4.74
N GLY A 26 4.39 -0.02 -5.93
CA GLY A 26 3.01 0.19 -6.37
C GLY A 26 2.33 -1.10 -6.83
N GLY A 27 3.12 -2.10 -7.25
CA GLY A 27 2.65 -3.41 -7.69
C GLY A 27 2.53 -4.46 -6.58
N ASP A 28 2.97 -4.12 -5.37
CA ASP A 28 2.85 -4.95 -4.17
C ASP A 28 1.64 -4.50 -3.32
N PRO A 29 0.79 -5.42 -2.83
CA PRO A 29 -0.34 -5.07 -1.98
C PRO A 29 -0.01 -4.23 -0.75
N GLU A 30 1.07 -4.54 -0.02
CA GLU A 30 1.45 -3.83 1.21
C GLU A 30 1.84 -2.37 0.87
N GLY A 31 2.63 -2.20 -0.19
CA GLY A 31 3.01 -0.88 -0.68
C GLY A 31 1.85 -0.08 -1.26
N ALA A 32 0.98 -0.71 -2.04
CA ALA A 32 -0.18 -0.06 -2.65
C ALA A 32 -1.15 0.49 -1.60
N ILE A 33 -1.40 -0.25 -0.51
CA ILE A 33 -2.22 0.23 0.62
C ILE A 33 -1.69 1.57 1.14
N LEU A 34 -0.39 1.62 1.46
CA LEU A 34 0.23 2.83 2.00
C LEU A 34 0.24 3.98 0.99
N LEU A 35 0.45 3.71 -0.29
CA LEU A 35 0.43 4.73 -1.34
C LEU A 35 -0.98 5.32 -1.53
N ILE A 36 -2.02 4.48 -1.55
CA ILE A 36 -3.40 4.97 -1.65
C ILE A 36 -3.78 5.81 -0.42
N ALA A 37 -3.40 5.35 0.77
CA ALA A 37 -3.58 6.08 2.03
C ALA A 37 -2.85 7.44 2.04
N MET A 38 -1.69 7.54 1.39
CA MET A 38 -0.96 8.80 1.23
C MET A 38 -1.64 9.80 0.28
N GLY A 39 -2.57 9.34 -0.56
CA GLY A 39 -3.21 10.17 -1.58
C GLY A 39 -2.78 9.87 -3.01
N TYR A 40 -1.94 8.86 -3.27
CA TYR A 40 -1.66 8.44 -4.64
C TYR A 40 -2.95 7.91 -5.29
N ARG A 41 -3.19 8.26 -6.55
CA ARG A 41 -4.38 7.82 -7.31
C ARG A 41 -4.03 7.11 -8.62
N ARG A 42 -2.81 7.26 -9.10
CA ARG A 42 -2.31 6.61 -10.33
C ARG A 42 -1.10 5.74 -9.98
N LEU A 43 -1.28 4.42 -10.04
CA LEU A 43 -0.23 3.42 -9.86
C LEU A 43 -0.04 2.66 -11.17
N SER A 44 1.21 2.52 -11.63
CA SER A 44 1.56 1.75 -12.84
C SER A 44 2.22 0.43 -12.46
N MET A 45 1.74 -0.69 -13.02
CA MET A 45 2.19 -2.05 -12.70
C MET A 45 1.80 -3.06 -13.80
N ASN A 46 2.35 -4.27 -13.75
CA ASN A 46 1.99 -5.38 -14.64
C ASN A 46 0.59 -5.97 -14.31
N TYR A 47 0.04 -6.79 -15.21
CA TYR A 47 -1.32 -7.35 -15.08
C TYR A 47 -1.52 -8.25 -13.84
N SER A 48 -0.50 -9.05 -13.49
CA SER A 48 -0.54 -9.94 -12.33
C SER A 48 -0.65 -9.14 -11.02
N SER A 49 0.22 -8.14 -10.84
CA SER A 49 0.17 -7.19 -9.72
C SER A 49 -1.14 -6.40 -9.71
N LEU A 50 -1.60 -5.94 -10.87
CA LEU A 50 -2.83 -5.14 -10.97
C LEU A 50 -4.05 -5.88 -10.43
N SER A 51 -4.16 -7.17 -10.72
CA SER A 51 -5.28 -8.00 -10.26
C SER A 51 -5.27 -8.14 -8.73
N LYS A 52 -4.11 -8.43 -8.14
CA LYS A 52 -3.94 -8.56 -6.68
C LYS A 52 -4.18 -7.23 -5.95
N VAL A 53 -3.57 -6.15 -6.42
CA VAL A 53 -3.71 -4.81 -5.84
C VAL A 53 -5.15 -4.33 -5.91
N LYS A 54 -5.84 -4.47 -7.06
CA LYS A 54 -7.26 -4.11 -7.16
C LYS A 54 -8.13 -4.95 -6.21
N TRP A 55 -7.86 -6.23 -6.08
CA TRP A 55 -8.61 -7.12 -5.20
C TRP A 55 -8.51 -6.69 -3.73
N VAL A 56 -7.32 -6.30 -3.28
CA VAL A 56 -7.06 -5.77 -1.93
C VAL A 56 -7.74 -4.42 -1.73
N LEU A 57 -7.45 -3.43 -2.58
CA LEU A 57 -7.94 -2.06 -2.39
C LEU A 57 -9.47 -1.97 -2.42
N ARG A 58 -10.15 -2.87 -3.15
CA ARG A 58 -11.62 -2.92 -3.19
C ARG A 58 -12.28 -3.43 -1.90
N ARG A 59 -11.51 -4.03 -0.99
CA ARG A 59 -12.00 -4.61 0.28
C ARG A 59 -11.66 -3.77 1.50
N LEU A 60 -10.93 -2.69 1.32
CA LEU A 60 -10.47 -1.82 2.38
C LEU A 60 -11.19 -0.48 2.33
N LYS A 61 -11.49 0.10 3.50
CA LYS A 61 -11.96 1.48 3.58
C LYS A 61 -10.76 2.41 3.57
N ALA A 62 -10.92 3.58 2.93
CA ALA A 62 -9.88 4.60 2.91
C ALA A 62 -9.46 5.02 4.33
N SER A 63 -10.42 5.19 5.24
CA SER A 63 -10.18 5.54 6.65
C SER A 63 -9.25 4.56 7.36
N ASP A 64 -9.40 3.26 7.10
CA ASP A 64 -8.65 2.21 7.78
C ASP A 64 -7.20 2.22 7.28
N MET A 65 -7.01 2.44 5.97
CA MET A 65 -5.68 2.58 5.38
C MET A 65 -4.97 3.86 5.84
N GLU A 66 -5.70 4.97 6.03
CA GLU A 66 -5.17 6.22 6.56
C GLU A 66 -4.72 6.09 8.02
N ALA A 67 -5.49 5.37 8.85
CA ALA A 67 -5.11 5.03 10.22
C ALA A 67 -3.83 4.19 10.27
N LEU A 68 -3.76 3.12 9.45
CA LEU A 68 -2.55 2.30 9.32
C LEU A 68 -1.33 3.14 8.92
N LEU A 69 -1.50 4.08 7.98
CA LEU A 69 -0.42 4.93 7.50
C LEU A 69 0.13 5.82 8.63
N ALA A 70 -0.74 6.38 9.47
CA ALA A 70 -0.32 7.17 10.63
C ALA A 70 0.57 6.34 11.59
N GLU A 71 0.17 5.10 11.90
CA GLU A 71 0.95 4.18 12.72
C GLU A 71 2.29 3.80 12.08
N CYS A 72 2.29 3.52 10.78
CA CYS A 72 3.49 3.19 10.02
C CYS A 72 4.51 4.34 10.01
N LEU A 73 4.05 5.59 9.83
CA LEU A 73 4.94 6.77 9.80
C LEU A 73 5.62 7.04 11.14
N ALA A 74 5.00 6.61 12.26
CA ALA A 74 5.54 6.71 13.60
C ALA A 74 6.64 5.66 13.90
N GLN A 75 6.79 4.62 13.06
CA GLN A 75 7.80 3.60 13.27
C GLN A 75 9.21 4.04 12.85
N SER A 76 10.21 3.52 13.56
CA SER A 76 11.62 3.82 13.30
C SER A 76 12.26 2.89 12.26
N THR A 77 11.67 1.71 12.02
CA THR A 77 12.27 0.68 11.15
C THR A 77 11.32 0.14 10.09
N ALA A 78 11.88 -0.27 8.95
CA ALA A 78 11.11 -0.93 7.88
C ALA A 78 10.46 -2.25 8.35
N LYS A 79 11.13 -3.00 9.24
CA LYS A 79 10.58 -4.25 9.80
C LYS A 79 9.30 -4.03 10.61
N GLN A 80 9.24 -2.94 11.38
CA GLN A 80 8.03 -2.58 12.13
C GLN A 80 6.89 -2.17 11.19
N VAL A 81 7.19 -1.37 10.16
CA VAL A 81 6.20 -0.99 9.14
C VAL A 81 5.63 -2.23 8.45
N LEU A 82 6.48 -3.12 7.95
CA LEU A 82 6.04 -4.36 7.29
C LEU A 82 5.18 -5.22 8.21
N ARG A 83 5.55 -5.33 9.50
CA ARG A 83 4.76 -6.08 10.48
C ARG A 83 3.37 -5.47 10.68
N LEU A 84 3.29 -4.15 10.82
CA LEU A 84 1.99 -3.45 10.97
C LEU A 84 1.12 -3.67 9.73
N THR A 85 1.67 -3.46 8.52
CA THR A 85 0.92 -3.64 7.29
C THR A 85 0.43 -5.08 7.10
N ARG A 86 1.24 -6.07 7.46
CA ARG A 86 0.84 -7.49 7.40
C ARG A 86 -0.24 -7.83 8.41
N ASN A 87 -0.11 -7.37 9.66
CA ASN A 87 -1.13 -7.58 10.68
C ASN A 87 -2.47 -6.96 10.25
N PHE A 88 -2.44 -5.73 9.74
CA PHE A 88 -3.60 -5.07 9.15
C PHE A 88 -4.24 -5.91 8.04
N MET A 89 -3.45 -6.44 7.10
CA MET A 89 -3.97 -7.30 6.05
C MET A 89 -4.61 -8.59 6.62
N ILE A 90 -4.04 -9.20 7.66
CA ILE A 90 -4.62 -10.38 8.32
C ILE A 90 -5.95 -10.04 8.99
N GLU A 91 -6.01 -8.94 9.74
CA GLU A 91 -7.22 -8.45 10.43
C GLU A 91 -8.36 -8.17 9.45
N HIS A 92 -8.02 -7.70 8.25
CA HIS A 92 -8.95 -7.47 7.14
C HIS A 92 -9.22 -8.71 6.27
N GLN A 93 -8.87 -9.92 6.72
CA GLN A 93 -9.06 -11.19 6.00
C GLN A 93 -8.38 -11.26 4.61
N LEU A 94 -7.26 -10.55 4.43
CA LEU A 94 -6.45 -10.55 3.21
C LEU A 94 -5.19 -11.42 3.35
N GLY A 95 -5.08 -12.18 4.44
CA GLY A 95 -3.91 -13.00 4.77
C GLY A 95 -3.60 -14.11 3.77
N GLU A 96 -4.57 -14.52 2.94
CA GLU A 96 -4.38 -15.53 1.88
C GLU A 96 -3.29 -15.14 0.86
N LEU A 97 -3.01 -13.84 0.70
CA LEU A 97 -1.95 -13.37 -0.18
C LEU A 97 -0.53 -13.69 0.32
N PHE A 98 -0.38 -13.96 1.62
CA PHE A 98 0.90 -14.41 2.20
C PHE A 98 1.13 -15.91 2.00
N TYR A 99 0.08 -16.66 1.68
CA TYR A 99 0.14 -18.10 1.48
C TYR A 99 -0.14 -18.40 0.02
N THR A 100 0.91 -18.42 -0.81
CA THR A 100 0.80 -19.11 -2.10
C THR A 100 0.50 -20.59 -1.83
N PRO A 101 -0.59 -21.15 -2.37
CA PRO A 101 -0.66 -22.60 -2.52
C PRO A 101 0.57 -22.99 -3.34
N ASN A 102 1.33 -23.95 -2.83
CA ASN A 102 2.38 -24.61 -3.59
C ASN A 102 1.77 -25.00 -4.95
N GLN A 103 2.22 -24.37 -6.04
CA GLN A 103 1.81 -24.76 -7.39
C GLN A 103 2.45 -26.12 -7.66
N ALA A 104 1.78 -27.18 -7.23
CA ALA A 104 2.04 -28.53 -7.69
C ALA A 104 1.59 -28.61 -9.15
N SER A 105 2.58 -28.66 -10.03
CA SER A 105 2.50 -29.23 -11.38
C SER A 105 3.69 -30.18 -11.54
#